data_AF-A5C2R5-F1
#
_entry.id   AF-A5C2R5-F1
#
_cell.length_a   1.000
_cell.length_b   1.000
_cell.length_c   1.000
_cell.angle_alpha   90.00
_cell.angle_beta   90.00
_cell.angle_gamma   90.00
#
_symmetry.space_group_name_H-M   'P 1'
#
loop_
_entity.id
_entity.type
_entity.pdbx_description
1 polymer ?
#
loop_
_entity_poly.entity_id
_entity_poly.type
_entity_poly.pdbx_seq_one_letter_code
_entity_poly.pdbx_strand_id
1 'polypeptide(L)'
;MKATPRQQLLKSIAQFIPRCERCTCDECEVFSGIFGNTFWHENVSPSMHHWLNKVNLPRLPMAAFPHLRKICNNGFIVDSNGKNSYLTHPERMALPTLYISGGKSLLVTPQTSFLANKYMMLHQPGFRHERVVVEGFGHSDLLIGEESYKKVFPHILSHLRLAEDGRRNGGVSAEESFCHGANLPLPVPFKVDHFVAAAL
;
A
#
# COMPACT_ATOMS: atom_id res chain seq x y z
N MET A 1 6.67 17.70 22.31
CA MET A 1 6.63 16.70 23.40
C MET A 1 7.88 15.84 23.28
N LYS A 2 8.60 15.61 24.38
CA LYS A 2 9.86 14.86 24.38
C LYS A 2 9.59 13.36 24.24
N ALA A 3 10.43 12.66 23.47
CA ALA A 3 10.35 11.20 23.34
C ALA A 3 10.61 10.52 24.70
N THR A 4 9.88 9.45 25.00
CA THR A 4 10.11 8.63 26.19
C THR A 4 11.40 7.81 26.06
N PRO A 5 12.01 7.33 27.17
CA PRO A 5 13.22 6.51 27.09
C PRO A 5 13.05 5.24 26.23
N ARG A 6 11.86 4.62 26.26
CA ARG A 6 11.55 3.48 25.38
C ARG A 6 11.54 3.87 23.91
N GLN A 7 10.98 5.03 23.57
CA GLN A 7 10.99 5.53 22.21
C GLN A 7 12.41 5.86 21.74
N GLN A 8 13.25 6.43 22.60
CA GLN A 8 14.66 6.70 22.29
C GLN A 8 15.42 5.40 22.01
N LEU A 9 15.25 4.39 22.86
CA LEU A 9 15.86 3.07 22.64
C LEU A 9 15.43 2.46 21.29
N LEU A 10 14.14 2.50 20.98
CA LEU A 10 13.62 2.00 19.70
C LEU A 10 14.21 2.76 18.51
N LYS A 11 14.32 4.09 18.59
CA LYS A 11 14.96 4.91 17.55
C LYS A 11 16.42 4.48 17.34
N SER A 12 17.18 4.31 18.43
CA SER A 12 18.57 3.86 18.35
C SER A 12 18.68 2.50 17.68
N ILE A 13 17.86 1.52 18.08
CA ILE A 13 17.85 0.20 17.45
C ILE A 13 17.55 0.31 15.95
N ALA A 14 16.53 1.08 15.56
CA ALA A 14 16.16 1.28 14.17
C ALA A 14 17.32 1.84 13.31
N GLN A 15 18.10 2.76 13.85
CA GLN A 15 19.25 3.34 13.15
C GLN A 15 20.33 2.29 12.81
N PHE A 16 20.47 1.23 13.60
CA PHE A 16 21.48 0.17 13.38
C PHE A 16 21.02 -0.99 12.51
N ILE A 17 19.74 -1.06 12.13
CA ILE A 17 19.24 -2.13 11.25
C ILE A 17 19.92 -2.05 9.86
N PRO A 18 20.53 -3.14 9.36
CA PRO A 18 21.15 -3.19 8.04
C PRO A 18 20.17 -2.86 6.92
N ARG A 19 20.63 -2.12 5.91
CA ARG A 19 19.79 -1.65 4.80
C ARG A 19 20.62 -1.28 3.57
N CYS A 20 19.97 -1.19 2.41
CA CYS A 20 20.64 -1.03 1.11
C CYS A 20 21.20 0.38 0.91
N GLU A 21 20.50 1.41 1.39
CA GLU A 21 20.92 2.80 1.32
C GLU A 21 20.92 3.43 2.72
N ARG A 22 21.91 4.29 2.99
CA ARG A 22 22.11 4.99 4.26
C ARG A 22 22.06 6.50 4.06
N CYS A 23 21.61 7.20 5.08
CA CYS A 23 21.46 8.65 5.08
C CYS A 23 22.10 9.26 6.33
N THR A 24 22.47 10.54 6.26
CA THR A 24 22.94 11.32 7.42
C THR A 24 21.81 11.94 8.24
N CYS A 25 20.58 11.88 7.74
CA CYS A 25 19.40 12.42 8.42
C CYS A 25 18.81 11.41 9.41
N ASP A 26 18.82 11.75 10.70
CA ASP A 26 18.37 10.87 11.79
C ASP A 26 16.96 10.30 11.58
N GLU A 27 16.00 11.13 11.16
CA GLU A 27 14.61 10.66 10.98
C GLU A 27 14.49 9.74 9.76
N CYS A 28 15.27 9.96 8.70
CA CYS A 28 15.34 9.05 7.55
C CYS A 28 15.92 7.69 7.98
N GLU A 29 16.95 7.71 8.82
CA GLU A 29 17.60 6.50 9.33
C GLU A 29 16.70 5.70 10.29
N VAL A 30 15.94 6.40 11.15
CA VAL A 30 14.94 5.77 12.04
C VAL A 30 13.79 5.19 11.22
N PHE A 31 13.22 5.97 10.30
CA PHE A 31 12.08 5.53 9.48
C PHE A 31 12.47 4.33 8.62
N SER A 32 13.65 4.40 7.99
CA SER A 32 14.18 3.31 7.20
C SER A 32 14.54 2.08 8.03
N GLY A 33 14.90 2.25 9.30
CA GLY A 33 15.08 1.13 10.23
C GLY A 33 13.78 0.39 10.55
N ILE A 34 12.66 1.11 10.62
CA ILE A 34 11.36 0.53 10.98
C ILE A 34 10.70 -0.16 9.78
N PHE A 35 10.78 0.44 8.60
CA PHE A 35 10.04 0.01 7.41
C PHE A 35 10.94 -0.53 6.28
N GLY A 36 12.27 -0.45 6.43
CA GLY A 36 13.25 -0.62 5.35
C GLY A 36 13.39 0.65 4.48
N ASN A 37 14.16 0.60 3.39
CA ASN A 37 14.31 1.73 2.44
C ASN A 37 12.99 2.13 1.76
N THR A 38 12.20 2.98 2.41
CA THR A 38 10.93 3.50 1.90
C THR A 38 11.10 4.68 0.95
N PHE A 39 12.24 5.37 1.05
CA PHE A 39 12.63 6.52 0.23
C PHE A 39 13.90 6.14 -0.52
N TRP A 40 13.89 6.26 -1.85
CA TRP A 40 15.10 6.09 -2.65
C TRP A 40 15.65 7.46 -3.00
N HIS A 41 16.81 7.80 -2.45
CA HIS A 41 17.33 9.18 -2.57
C HIS A 41 17.65 9.56 -4.02
N GLU A 42 17.88 8.57 -4.89
CA GLU A 42 17.99 8.74 -6.34
C GLU A 42 16.80 9.54 -6.94
N ASN A 43 15.58 9.34 -6.43
CA ASN A 43 14.36 9.96 -6.97
C ASN A 43 13.67 10.85 -5.93
N VAL A 44 14.34 11.26 -4.86
CA VAL A 44 13.80 12.21 -3.88
C VAL A 44 14.64 13.47 -3.91
N SER A 45 14.04 14.62 -4.25
CA SER A 45 14.79 15.87 -4.30
C SER A 45 15.32 16.30 -2.93
N PRO A 46 16.44 17.06 -2.89
CA PRO A 46 17.01 17.54 -1.64
C PRO A 46 16.03 18.36 -0.78
N SER A 47 15.16 19.14 -1.42
CA SER A 47 14.12 19.92 -0.73
C SER A 47 13.06 19.02 -0.10
N MET A 48 12.58 18.01 -0.83
CA MET A 48 11.64 17.01 -0.30
C MET A 48 12.27 16.21 0.84
N HIS A 49 13.51 15.75 0.67
CA HIS A 49 14.22 15.02 1.71
C HIS A 49 14.47 15.87 2.97
N HIS A 50 14.82 17.15 2.82
CA HIS A 50 14.92 18.09 3.93
C HIS A 50 13.57 18.26 4.66
N TRP A 51 12.49 18.43 3.89
CA TRP A 51 11.14 18.52 4.43
C TRP A 51 10.74 17.25 5.20
N LEU A 52 11.04 16.07 4.67
CA LEU A 52 10.80 14.79 5.35
C LEU A 52 11.54 14.70 6.69
N ASN A 53 12.77 15.17 6.76
CA ASN A 53 13.59 15.08 7.97
C ASN A 53 13.24 16.13 9.03
N LYS A 54 12.78 17.32 8.61
CA LYS A 54 12.58 18.47 9.52
C LYS A 54 11.13 18.80 9.84
N VAL A 55 10.22 18.47 8.92
CA VAL A 55 8.82 18.90 8.98
C VAL A 55 7.89 17.70 9.06
N ASN A 56 8.13 16.68 8.25
CA ASN A 56 7.34 15.46 8.30
C ASN A 56 7.73 14.63 9.54
N LEU A 57 6.77 13.87 10.09
CA LEU A 57 6.99 12.87 11.13
C LEU A 57 7.50 13.37 12.50
N PRO A 58 6.87 14.36 13.18
CA PRO A 58 7.17 14.56 14.59
C PRO A 58 6.80 13.32 15.44
N ARG A 59 5.89 12.43 14.97
CA ARG A 59 5.45 11.21 15.70
C ARG A 59 4.93 10.11 14.76
N LEU A 60 5.58 8.95 14.78
CA LEU A 60 5.05 7.73 14.18
C LEU A 60 3.99 7.12 15.12
N PRO A 61 2.74 6.84 14.66
CA PRO A 61 1.71 6.27 15.50
C PRO A 61 1.98 4.79 15.78
N MET A 62 2.70 4.50 16.88
CA MET A 62 3.05 3.13 17.28
C MET A 62 1.82 2.23 17.56
N ALA A 63 0.64 2.82 17.77
CA ALA A 63 -0.59 2.10 18.05
C ALA A 63 -1.08 1.22 16.88
N ALA A 64 -0.65 1.48 15.64
CA ALA A 64 -1.03 0.69 14.48
C ALA A 64 -0.24 -0.63 14.36
N PHE A 65 0.97 -0.71 14.92
CA PHE A 65 1.87 -1.86 14.77
C PHE A 65 1.32 -3.19 15.28
N PRO A 66 0.60 -3.27 16.43
CA PRO A 66 -0.01 -4.51 16.88
C PRO A 66 -0.98 -5.10 15.86
N HIS A 67 -1.75 -4.26 15.16
CA HIS A 67 -2.67 -4.73 14.13
C HIS A 67 -1.93 -5.08 12.84
N LEU A 68 -0.94 -4.29 12.42
CA LEU A 68 -0.08 -4.63 11.30
C LEU A 68 0.57 -6.01 11.50
N ARG A 69 1.05 -6.30 12.72
CA ARG A 69 1.57 -7.63 13.07
C ARG A 69 0.53 -8.75 12.88
N LYS A 70 -0.74 -8.52 13.21
CA LYS A 70 -1.80 -9.52 12.97
C LYS A 70 -2.03 -9.76 11.49
N ILE A 71 -2.05 -8.71 10.68
CA ILE A 71 -2.17 -8.80 9.21
C ILE A 71 -0.98 -9.59 8.65
N CYS A 72 0.24 -9.22 9.05
CA CYS A 72 1.49 -9.90 8.73
C CYS A 72 1.45 -11.40 9.07
N ASN A 73 1.00 -11.76 10.28
CA ASN A 73 0.96 -13.16 10.72
C ASN A 73 -0.11 -13.99 10.01
N ASN A 74 -1.23 -13.37 9.59
CA ASN A 74 -2.30 -14.08 8.87
C ASN A 74 -2.02 -14.20 7.37
N GLY A 75 -1.22 -13.30 6.79
CA GLY A 75 -0.93 -13.25 5.35
C GLY A 75 -2.03 -12.58 4.52
N PHE A 76 -3.05 -12.01 5.15
CA PHE A 76 -4.11 -11.24 4.50
C PHE A 76 -4.72 -10.22 5.49
N ILE A 77 -5.50 -9.27 4.97
CA ILE A 77 -6.12 -8.22 5.79
C ILE A 77 -7.19 -8.79 6.74
N VAL A 78 -7.05 -8.49 8.03
CA VAL A 78 -7.94 -8.96 9.11
C VAL A 78 -8.39 -7.77 9.94
N ASP A 79 -9.50 -7.90 10.67
CA ASP A 79 -9.94 -6.88 11.61
C ASP A 79 -9.06 -6.79 12.88
N SER A 80 -9.41 -5.89 13.79
CA SER A 80 -8.66 -5.68 15.04
C SER A 80 -8.61 -6.91 15.95
N ASN A 81 -9.54 -7.85 15.81
CA ASN A 81 -9.57 -9.13 16.52
C ASN A 81 -8.81 -10.23 15.78
N GLY A 82 -8.36 -9.99 14.54
CA GLY A 82 -7.68 -10.97 13.71
C GLY A 82 -8.62 -11.85 12.89
N LYS A 83 -9.91 -11.48 12.78
CA LYS A 83 -10.88 -12.24 11.98
C LYS A 83 -10.87 -11.75 10.52
N ASN A 84 -11.11 -12.69 9.60
CA ASN A 84 -11.37 -12.37 8.19
C ASN A 84 -12.76 -11.73 8.06
N SER A 85 -12.81 -10.39 8.15
CA SER A 85 -14.05 -9.61 8.10
C SER A 85 -14.14 -8.72 6.85
N TYR A 86 -13.02 -8.49 6.16
CA TYR A 86 -12.96 -7.58 5.00
C TYR A 86 -13.07 -8.31 3.66
N LEU A 87 -12.58 -9.55 3.56
CA LEU A 87 -12.55 -10.31 2.30
C LEU A 87 -13.75 -11.25 2.12
N THR A 88 -14.69 -11.26 3.07
CA THR A 88 -15.90 -12.11 3.03
C THR A 88 -17.06 -11.48 2.24
N HIS A 89 -16.99 -10.17 1.98
CA HIS A 89 -18.05 -9.40 1.33
C HIS A 89 -17.49 -8.53 0.18
N PRO A 90 -16.89 -9.14 -0.85
CA PRO A 90 -16.28 -8.38 -1.95
C PRO A 90 -17.28 -7.51 -2.72
N GLU A 91 -18.58 -7.84 -2.68
CA GLU A 91 -19.67 -7.04 -3.25
C GLU A 91 -19.74 -5.61 -2.71
N ARG A 92 -19.16 -5.36 -1.53
CA ARG A 92 -19.08 -4.01 -0.93
C ARG A 92 -17.97 -3.15 -1.53
N MET A 93 -17.12 -3.72 -2.38
CA MET A 93 -16.05 -3.05 -3.12
C MET A 93 -16.38 -2.94 -4.62
N ALA A 94 -17.65 -2.69 -4.93
CA ALA A 94 -18.18 -2.47 -6.27
C ALA A 94 -17.79 -1.09 -6.84
N LEU A 95 -16.50 -0.89 -7.14
CA LEU A 95 -15.98 0.31 -7.77
C LEU A 95 -14.82 0.00 -8.74
N PRO A 96 -14.58 0.85 -9.76
CA PRO A 96 -13.34 0.77 -10.53
C PRO A 96 -12.13 0.98 -9.63
N THR A 97 -11.05 0.22 -9.86
CA THR A 97 -9.82 0.34 -9.06
C THR A 97 -8.58 0.34 -9.94
N LEU A 98 -7.63 1.21 -9.63
CA LEU A 98 -6.27 1.17 -10.16
C LEU A 98 -5.29 0.80 -9.04
N TYR A 99 -4.49 -0.24 -9.26
CA TYR A 99 -3.38 -0.62 -8.39
C TYR A 99 -2.05 -0.12 -8.96
N ILE A 100 -1.34 0.71 -8.21
CA ILE A 100 0.00 1.20 -8.60
C ILE A 100 1.01 0.72 -7.56
N SER A 101 2.08 0.06 -8.00
CA SER A 101 3.21 -0.34 -7.16
C SER A 101 4.53 0.07 -7.78
N GLY A 102 5.54 0.35 -6.95
CA GLY A 102 6.91 0.52 -7.41
C GLY A 102 7.56 -0.83 -7.73
N GLY A 103 8.52 -0.84 -8.67
CA GLY A 103 9.30 -2.05 -8.98
C GLY A 103 10.28 -2.45 -7.88
N LYS A 104 10.80 -1.47 -7.11
CA LYS A 104 11.70 -1.72 -5.96
C LYS A 104 10.88 -2.26 -4.79
N SER A 105 10.90 -3.59 -4.61
CA SER A 105 10.05 -4.32 -3.66
C SER A 105 10.52 -4.19 -2.21
N LEU A 106 9.64 -3.72 -1.33
CA LEU A 106 9.90 -3.69 0.11
C LEU A 106 8.61 -3.76 0.95
N LEU A 107 7.75 -2.74 0.87
CA LEU A 107 6.49 -2.67 1.65
C LEU A 107 5.30 -3.22 0.85
N VAL A 108 4.93 -2.50 -0.21
CA VAL A 108 3.94 -2.96 -1.21
C VAL A 108 4.70 -3.41 -2.43
N THR A 109 4.71 -4.71 -2.67
CA THR A 109 5.44 -5.32 -3.78
C THR A 109 4.56 -5.43 -5.03
N PRO A 110 5.17 -5.55 -6.23
CA PRO A 110 4.43 -5.91 -7.43
C PRO A 110 3.56 -7.17 -7.25
N GLN A 111 4.02 -8.15 -6.48
CA GLN A 111 3.27 -9.38 -6.21
C GLN A 111 2.00 -9.07 -5.40
N THR A 112 2.08 -8.24 -4.37
CA THR A 112 0.88 -7.88 -3.58
C THR A 112 -0.15 -7.10 -4.40
N SER A 113 0.29 -6.15 -5.23
CA SER A 113 -0.64 -5.41 -6.11
C SER A 113 -1.27 -6.31 -7.18
N PHE A 114 -0.53 -7.32 -7.64
CA PHE A 114 -1.06 -8.33 -8.57
C PHE A 114 -2.15 -9.19 -7.91
N LEU A 115 -1.91 -9.69 -6.70
CA LEU A 115 -2.89 -10.50 -5.97
C LEU A 115 -4.17 -9.72 -5.67
N ALA A 116 -4.04 -8.46 -5.23
CA ALA A 116 -5.19 -7.59 -4.98
C ALA A 116 -5.99 -7.30 -6.26
N ASN A 117 -5.31 -7.03 -7.37
CA ASN A 117 -5.95 -6.84 -8.66
C ASN A 117 -6.70 -8.10 -9.13
N LYS A 118 -6.07 -9.28 -9.00
CA LYS A 118 -6.71 -10.56 -9.35
C LYS A 118 -7.94 -10.86 -8.50
N TYR A 119 -7.88 -10.59 -7.20
CA TYR A 119 -9.02 -10.74 -6.30
C TYR A 119 -10.21 -9.88 -6.77
N MET A 120 -9.97 -8.61 -7.09
CA MET A 120 -11.06 -7.73 -7.56
C MET A 120 -11.58 -8.13 -8.93
N MET A 121 -10.71 -8.49 -9.89
CA MET A 121 -11.14 -8.99 -11.20
C MET A 121 -12.04 -10.24 -11.08
N LEU A 122 -11.74 -11.13 -10.13
CA LEU A 122 -12.52 -12.34 -9.90
C LEU A 122 -13.89 -12.03 -9.28
N HIS A 123 -13.93 -11.13 -8.29
CA HIS A 123 -15.14 -10.92 -7.49
C HIS A 123 -16.00 -9.74 -7.95
N GLN A 124 -15.47 -8.80 -8.73
CA GLN A 124 -16.15 -7.60 -9.23
C GLN A 124 -15.98 -7.45 -10.75
N PRO A 125 -16.33 -8.47 -11.56
CA PRO A 125 -16.07 -8.46 -13.01
C PRO A 125 -16.82 -7.35 -13.78
N GLY A 126 -17.86 -6.76 -13.19
CA GLY A 126 -18.59 -5.62 -13.77
C GLY A 126 -17.84 -4.29 -13.68
N PHE A 127 -16.71 -4.23 -12.98
CA PHE A 127 -15.91 -3.02 -12.81
C PHE A 127 -14.54 -3.13 -13.48
N ARG A 128 -13.99 -1.98 -13.84
CA ARG A 128 -12.65 -1.89 -14.41
C ARG A 128 -11.61 -1.99 -13.29
N HIS A 129 -10.75 -3.01 -13.38
CA HIS A 129 -9.65 -3.23 -12.44
C HIS A 129 -8.31 -3.22 -13.17
N GLU A 130 -7.55 -2.14 -13.03
CA GLU A 130 -6.27 -1.93 -13.71
C GLU A 130 -5.09 -2.05 -12.75
N ARG A 131 -3.91 -2.31 -13.31
CA ARG A 131 -2.67 -2.42 -12.54
C ARG A 131 -1.48 -1.87 -13.30
N VAL A 132 -0.62 -1.13 -12.61
CA VAL A 132 0.63 -0.56 -13.13
C VAL A 132 1.78 -0.85 -12.15
N VAL A 133 2.93 -1.26 -12.70
CA VAL A 133 4.20 -1.31 -11.96
C VAL A 133 5.11 -0.22 -12.53
N VAL A 134 5.60 0.65 -11.67
CA VAL A 134 6.50 1.73 -12.06
C VAL A 134 7.93 1.31 -11.75
N GLU A 135 8.64 0.89 -12.79
CA GLU A 135 10.01 0.38 -12.66
C GLU A 135 10.97 1.45 -12.12
N GLY A 136 11.90 1.03 -11.26
CA GLY A 136 12.86 1.90 -10.58
C GLY A 136 12.31 2.72 -9.41
N PHE A 137 11.00 2.70 -9.16
CA PHE A 137 10.37 3.41 -8.04
C PHE A 137 10.24 2.49 -6.83
N GLY A 138 10.47 3.04 -5.63
CA GLY A 138 10.03 2.45 -4.37
C GLY A 138 8.61 2.81 -3.99
N HIS A 139 8.22 2.43 -2.77
CA HIS A 139 6.86 2.65 -2.25
C HIS A 139 6.52 4.14 -2.15
N SER A 140 7.33 4.95 -1.44
CA SER A 140 7.01 6.36 -1.24
C SER A 140 7.27 7.20 -2.49
N ASP A 141 8.26 6.81 -3.30
CA ASP A 141 8.60 7.48 -4.57
C ASP A 141 7.38 7.62 -5.49
N LEU A 142 6.40 6.72 -5.39
CA LEU A 142 5.16 6.79 -6.15
C LEU A 142 4.41 8.09 -5.92
N LEU A 143 4.50 8.71 -4.75
CA LEU A 143 3.78 9.96 -4.44
C LEU A 143 4.70 11.16 -4.27
N ILE A 144 5.87 10.95 -3.68
CA ILE A 144 6.80 12.04 -3.31
C ILE A 144 8.08 12.08 -4.14
N GLY A 145 8.24 11.14 -5.08
CA GLY A 145 9.40 11.12 -5.95
C GLY A 145 9.41 12.30 -6.93
N GLU A 146 10.57 12.84 -7.24
CA GLU A 146 10.77 13.98 -8.13
C GLU A 146 10.16 13.72 -9.51
N GLU A 147 10.30 12.50 -10.04
CA GLU A 147 9.76 12.11 -11.34
C GLU A 147 8.33 11.51 -11.26
N SER A 148 7.69 11.54 -10.09
CA SER A 148 6.36 10.95 -9.89
C SER A 148 5.28 11.64 -10.73
N TYR A 149 5.32 12.97 -10.83
CA TYR A 149 4.33 13.71 -11.63
C TYR A 149 4.35 13.34 -13.12
N LYS A 150 5.48 12.83 -13.62
CA LYS A 150 5.65 12.34 -15.00
C LYS A 150 5.26 10.87 -15.13
N LYS A 151 5.66 10.03 -14.18
CA LYS A 151 5.61 8.56 -14.31
C LYS A 151 4.44 7.88 -13.59
N VAL A 152 3.81 8.55 -12.63
CA VAL A 152 2.78 7.96 -11.77
C VAL A 152 1.46 8.71 -11.93
N PHE A 153 1.48 10.03 -11.76
CA PHE A 153 0.27 10.85 -11.76
C PHE A 153 -0.56 10.77 -13.05
N PRO A 154 0.02 10.60 -14.26
CA PRO A 154 -0.78 10.40 -15.47
C PRO A 154 -1.66 9.15 -15.41
N HIS A 155 -1.22 8.08 -14.75
CA HIS A 155 -2.04 6.87 -14.55
C HIS A 155 -3.22 7.15 -13.62
N ILE A 156 -3.00 7.89 -12.54
CA ILE A 156 -4.07 8.32 -11.60
C ILE A 156 -5.10 9.18 -12.34
N LEU A 157 -4.65 10.21 -13.06
CA LEU A 157 -5.52 11.12 -13.80
C LEU A 157 -6.32 10.39 -14.89
N SER A 158 -5.67 9.45 -15.60
CA SER A 158 -6.34 8.62 -16.59
C SER A 158 -7.48 7.79 -15.95
N HIS A 159 -7.19 7.11 -14.84
CA HIS A 159 -8.17 6.30 -14.14
C HIS A 159 -9.35 7.12 -13.60
N LEU A 160 -9.09 8.30 -13.03
CA LEU A 160 -10.15 9.20 -12.55
C LEU A 160 -11.09 9.63 -13.69
N ARG A 161 -10.54 10.05 -14.84
CA ARG A 161 -11.34 10.42 -16.02
C ARG A 161 -12.21 9.25 -16.50
N LEU A 162 -11.62 8.07 -16.62
CA LEU A 162 -12.31 6.87 -17.05
C LEU A 162 -13.42 6.45 -16.07
N ALA A 163 -13.19 6.60 -14.77
CA ALA A 163 -14.20 6.31 -13.75
C ALA A 163 -15.37 7.32 -13.77
N GLU A 164 -15.09 8.59 -14.04
CA GLU A 164 -16.11 9.63 -14.23
C GLU A 164 -16.95 9.39 -15.50
N ASP A 165 -16.31 9.06 -16.61
CA ASP A 165 -17.01 8.78 -17.88
C ASP A 165 -17.83 7.48 -17.80
N GLY A 166 -17.31 6.45 -17.13
CA GLY A 166 -18.04 5.21 -16.87
C GLY A 166 -19.30 5.42 -16.03
N ARG A 167 -19.29 6.37 -15.08
CA ARG A 167 -20.48 6.79 -14.33
C ARG A 167 -21.50 7.51 -15.20
N ARG A 168 -21.04 8.34 -16.14
CA ARG A 168 -21.93 9.07 -17.07
C ARG A 168 -22.59 8.13 -18.08
N ASN A 169 -21.88 7.11 -18.55
CA ASN A 169 -22.36 6.18 -19.57
C ASN A 169 -23.08 4.93 -19.01
N GLY A 170 -22.87 4.58 -17.74
CA GLY A 170 -23.44 3.41 -17.07
C GLY A 170 -24.84 3.59 -16.48
N GLY A 171 -25.56 4.67 -16.82
CA GLY A 171 -26.89 4.99 -16.30
C GLY A 171 -28.06 4.18 -16.88
N VAL A 172 -27.82 3.11 -17.64
CA VAL A 172 -28.89 2.25 -18.17
C VAL A 172 -28.65 0.79 -17.79
N SER A 173 -29.46 0.36 -16.81
CA SER A 173 -29.93 -0.99 -16.49
C SER A 173 -28.93 -2.15 -16.51
N ALA A 174 -28.57 -2.63 -15.32
CA ALA A 174 -28.35 -4.05 -15.09
C ALA A 174 -29.38 -4.54 -14.08
N GLU A 175 -30.45 -5.14 -14.60
CA GLU A 175 -31.45 -5.87 -13.82
C GLU A 175 -30.80 -7.01 -13.05
N GLU A 176 -31.32 -7.23 -11.86
CA GLU A 176 -30.93 -8.26 -10.91
C GLU A 176 -30.97 -9.66 -11.53
N SER A 177 -29.90 -10.42 -11.34
CA SER A 177 -29.94 -11.88 -11.43
C SER A 177 -29.14 -12.43 -10.26
N PHE A 178 -29.82 -12.53 -9.12
CA PHE A 178 -29.33 -13.13 -7.89
C PHE A 178 -29.35 -14.66 -8.04
N CYS A 179 -28.27 -15.25 -8.55
CA CYS A 179 -28.12 -16.70 -8.52
C CYS A 179 -27.63 -17.16 -7.14
N HIS A 180 -28.51 -17.90 -6.46
CA HIS A 180 -28.24 -18.57 -5.18
C HIS A 180 -27.13 -19.62 -5.31
N GLY A 181 -26.24 -19.63 -4.30
CA GLY A 181 -25.69 -20.86 -3.73
C GLY A 181 -24.59 -21.59 -4.52
N ALA A 182 -23.33 -21.29 -4.18
CA ALA A 182 -22.29 -22.30 -4.19
C ALA A 182 -21.36 -22.09 -2.98
N ASN A 183 -21.30 -23.10 -2.10
CA ASN A 183 -20.24 -23.23 -1.11
C ASN A 183 -18.92 -23.37 -1.87
N LEU A 184 -18.23 -22.25 -2.10
CA LEU A 184 -16.87 -22.24 -2.62
C LEU A 184 -15.88 -22.34 -1.45
N PRO A 185 -14.78 -23.09 -1.63
CA PRO A 185 -13.81 -23.30 -0.55
C PRO A 185 -13.23 -21.96 -0.11
N LEU A 186 -13.05 -21.83 1.21
CA LEU A 186 -12.34 -20.71 1.84
C LEU A 186 -11.02 -20.47 1.10
N PRO A 187 -10.57 -19.22 0.95
CA PRO A 187 -9.30 -18.93 0.32
C PRO A 187 -8.21 -19.69 1.08
N VAL A 188 -7.55 -20.60 0.36
CA VAL A 188 -6.38 -21.32 0.86
C VAL A 188 -5.38 -20.27 1.33
N PRO A 189 -4.82 -20.36 2.54
CA PRO A 189 -3.82 -19.40 3.00
C PRO A 189 -2.61 -19.49 2.08
N PHE A 190 -2.47 -18.52 1.16
CA PHE A 190 -1.27 -18.37 0.36
C PHE A 190 -0.19 -17.84 1.30
N LYS A 191 0.68 -18.73 1.75
CA LYS A 191 1.96 -18.34 2.38
C LYS A 191 2.75 -17.57 1.33
N VAL A 192 2.75 -16.25 1.44
CA VAL A 192 3.66 -15.39 0.70
C VAL A 192 4.77 -15.00 1.66
N ASP A 193 5.99 -15.45 1.38
CA ASP A 193 7.16 -15.17 2.21
C ASP A 193 7.55 -13.68 2.25
N HIS A 194 6.86 -12.82 1.49
CA HIS A 194 7.07 -11.37 1.45
C HIS A 194 5.75 -10.57 1.51
N PHE A 195 5.77 -9.55 2.38
CA PHE A 195 4.63 -9.03 3.16
C PHE A 195 3.56 -8.21 2.43
N VAL A 196 2.41 -8.15 3.11
CA VAL A 196 1.21 -7.33 2.88
C VAL A 196 1.23 -6.13 3.83
N ALA A 197 1.29 -4.91 3.28
CA ALA A 197 0.90 -3.68 3.97
C ALA A 197 0.43 -2.64 2.95
N ALA A 198 -0.83 -2.76 2.50
CA ALA A 198 -1.50 -1.62 1.88
C ALA A 198 -2.03 -0.72 3.01
N ALA A 199 -1.24 0.27 3.39
CA ALA A 199 -1.72 1.44 4.11
C ALA A 199 -1.22 2.66 3.33
N LEU A 200 -2.16 3.59 3.09
CA LEU A 200 -1.94 4.89 2.46
C LEU A 200 -0.77 5.65 3.07
#